data_AF-A0A7V8ZHZ4-F1
#
_entry.id   AF-A0A7V8ZHZ4-F1
#
_cell.length_a   1.000
_cell.length_b   1.000
_cell.length_c   1.000
_cell.angle_alpha   90.00
_cell.angle_beta   90.00
_cell.angle_gamma   90.00
#
_symmetry.space_group_name_H-M   'P 1'
#
loop_
_entity.id
_entity.type
_entity.pdbx_description
1 polymer ?
#
loop_
_entity_poly.entity_id
_entity_poly.type
_entity_poly.pdbx_seq_one_letter_code
_entity_poly.pdbx_strand_id
1 'polypeptide(L)' 'MPSSATERRVLRAPDRLARAAARYAPDREAAWMLRQPRELRRSFAEEAFGRGETVEQAWMLRQSDEVREAYVREVLGL' A
#
# COMPACT_ATOMS: atom_id res chain seq x y z
N MET A 1 -1.17 -6.01 -17.92
CA MET A 1 -1.38 -5.53 -16.55
C MET A 1 -1.53 -6.73 -15.63
N PRO A 2 -0.83 -6.82 -14.48
CA PRO A 2 -1.14 -7.86 -13.51
C PRO A 2 -2.62 -7.79 -13.12
N SER A 3 -3.24 -8.94 -12.89
CA SER A 3 -4.59 -8.98 -12.33
C SER A 3 -4.54 -8.54 -10.86
N SER A 4 -5.67 -8.05 -10.34
CA SER A 4 -5.80 -7.70 -8.91
C SER A 4 -5.42 -8.86 -7.96
N ALA A 5 -5.51 -10.11 -8.44
CA ALA A 5 -5.07 -11.29 -7.71
C ALA A 5 -3.53 -11.42 -7.59
N THR A 6 -2.78 -10.99 -8.61
CA THR A 6 -1.31 -10.94 -8.55
C THR A 6 -0.84 -9.80 -7.65
N GLU A 7 -1.46 -8.62 -7.76
CA GLU A 7 -1.13 -7.47 -6.92
C GLU A 7 -1.40 -7.76 -5.43
N ARG A 8 -2.54 -8.41 -5.11
CA ARG A 8 -2.81 -8.89 -3.74
C ARG A 8 -1.76 -9.88 -3.23
N ARG A 9 -1.22 -10.75 -4.10
CA ARG A 9 -0.13 -11.66 -3.71
C ARG A 9 1.14 -10.88 -3.39
N VAL A 10 1.48 -9.85 -4.15
CA VAL A 10 2.63 -8.98 -3.88
C VAL A 10 2.44 -8.22 -2.56
N LEU A 11 1.26 -7.64 -2.31
CA LEU A 11 0.95 -6.97 -1.04
C LEU A 11 1.06 -7.91 0.17
N ARG A 12 0.78 -9.21 0.00
CA ARG A 12 0.90 -10.22 1.06
C ARG A 12 2.26 -10.94 1.06
N ALA A 13 3.22 -10.51 0.25
CA ALA A 13 4.52 -11.14 0.16
C ALA A 13 5.45 -10.75 1.33
N PRO A 14 6.52 -11.52 1.61
CA PRO A 14 7.56 -11.15 2.56
C PRO A 14 8.19 -9.80 2.21
N ASP A 15 8.70 -9.07 3.21
CA ASP A 15 9.18 -7.69 3.05
C ASP A 15 10.23 -7.55 1.94
N ARG A 16 11.15 -8.51 1.83
CA ARG A 16 12.19 -8.49 0.79
C ARG A 16 11.58 -8.50 -0.62
N LEU A 17 10.54 -9.29 -0.85
CA LEU A 17 9.88 -9.38 -2.15
C LEU A 17 9.05 -8.12 -2.45
N ALA A 18 8.26 -7.66 -1.48
CA ALA A 18 7.44 -6.46 -1.65
C ALA A 18 8.31 -5.22 -1.90
N ARG A 19 9.41 -5.05 -1.14
CA ARG A 19 10.36 -3.95 -1.35
C ARG A 19 11.06 -4.02 -2.71
N ALA A 20 11.36 -5.22 -3.21
CA ALA A 20 11.91 -5.37 -4.55
C ALA A 20 10.88 -4.95 -5.62
N ALA A 21 9.61 -5.33 -5.45
CA ALA A 21 8.52 -4.97 -6.34
C ALA A 21 8.25 -3.45 -6.39
N ALA A 22 8.53 -2.72 -5.30
CA ALA A 22 8.34 -1.28 -5.23
C ALA A 22 9.11 -0.49 -6.31
N ARG A 23 10.18 -1.06 -6.88
CA ARG A 23 10.94 -0.46 -7.99
C ARG A 23 10.18 -0.43 -9.32
N TYR A 24 9.15 -1.26 -9.44
CA TYR A 24 8.34 -1.42 -10.64
C TYR A 24 6.91 -0.92 -10.43
N ALA A 25 6.64 -0.25 -9.32
CA ALA A 25 5.33 0.29 -9.01
C ALA A 25 4.96 1.42 -9.99
N PRO A 26 3.69 1.55 -10.37
CA PRO A 26 3.24 2.52 -11.36
C PRO A 26 3.29 3.97 -10.86
N ASP A 27 3.22 4.17 -9.54
CA ASP A 27 3.16 5.49 -8.91
C ASP A 27 3.82 5.48 -7.51
N ARG A 28 3.90 6.67 -6.92
CA ARG A 28 4.54 6.90 -5.62
C ARG A 28 3.78 6.22 -4.47
N GLU A 29 2.45 6.18 -4.54
CA GLU A 29 1.59 5.55 -3.54
C GLU A 29 1.79 4.04 -3.50
N ALA A 30 1.73 3.37 -4.65
CA ALA A 30 1.99 1.96 -4.80
C ALA A 30 3.42 1.60 -4.38
N ALA A 31 4.41 2.41 -4.77
CA ALA A 31 5.79 2.22 -4.34
C ALA A 31 5.95 2.37 -2.81
N TRP A 32 5.28 3.35 -2.21
CA TRP A 32 5.26 3.57 -0.77
C TRP A 32 4.59 2.41 -0.04
N MET A 33 3.40 1.99 -0.48
CA MET A 33 2.64 0.88 0.10
C MET A 33 3.50 -0.39 0.14
N LEU A 34 4.20 -0.71 -0.96
CA LEU A 34 5.05 -1.89 -1.05
C LEU A 34 6.30 -1.86 -0.12
N ARG A 35 6.70 -0.70 0.39
CA ARG A 35 7.80 -0.56 1.36
C ARG A 35 7.36 -0.69 2.82
N GLN A 36 6.06 -0.61 3.07
CA GLN A 36 5.51 -0.67 4.41
C GLN A 36 5.69 -2.04 5.08
N PRO A 37 5.61 -2.11 6.43
CA PRO A 37 5.59 -3.37 7.15
C PRO A 37 4.54 -4.33 6.60
N ARG A 38 4.84 -5.63 6.64
CA ARG A 38 3.96 -6.70 6.14
C ARG A 38 2.53 -6.59 6.65
N GLU A 39 2.35 -6.24 7.93
CA GLU A 39 1.03 -6.14 8.55
C GLU A 39 0.18 -5.04 7.91
N LEU A 40 0.76 -3.85 7.69
CA LEU A 40 0.06 -2.73 7.07
C LEU A 40 -0.33 -3.04 5.61
N ARG A 41 0.58 -3.65 4.84
CA ARG A 41 0.28 -4.08 3.46
C ARG A 41 -0.80 -5.15 3.40
N ARG A 42 -0.80 -6.06 4.37
CA ARG A 42 -1.78 -7.14 4.48
C ARG A 42 -3.17 -6.59 4.81
N SER A 43 -3.28 -5.67 5.78
CA SER A 43 -4.55 -5.05 6.11
C SER A 43 -5.11 -4.27 4.92
N PHE A 44 -4.27 -3.49 4.22
CA PHE A 44 -4.68 -2.83 2.97
C PHE A 44 -5.22 -3.82 1.92
N ALA A 45 -4.48 -4.94 1.69
CA ALA A 45 -4.89 -5.95 0.72
C ALA A 45 -6.20 -6.68 1.07
N GLU A 46 -6.51 -6.80 2.36
CA GLU A 46 -7.70 -7.49 2.86
C GLU A 46 -8.91 -6.57 2.94
N GLU A 47 -8.70 -5.30 3.34
CA GLU A 47 -9.78 -4.41 3.72
C GLU A 47 -10.13 -3.36 2.66
N ALA A 48 -9.17 -2.97 1.81
CA ALA A 48 -9.28 -1.79 0.95
C ALA A 48 -8.95 -2.06 -0.52
N PHE A 49 -7.83 -2.71 -0.83
CA PHE A 49 -7.29 -2.81 -2.19
C PHE A 49 -8.31 -3.33 -3.20
N GLY A 50 -8.58 -2.52 -4.23
CA GLY A 50 -9.47 -2.85 -5.34
C GLY A 50 -10.96 -2.88 -4.97
N ARG A 51 -11.34 -2.27 -3.84
CA ARG A 51 -12.74 -2.06 -3.42
C ARG A 51 -13.26 -0.66 -3.75
N GLY A 52 -12.45 0.17 -4.40
CA GLY A 52 -12.78 1.53 -4.81
C GLY A 52 -12.14 2.59 -3.92
N GLU A 53 -11.96 3.78 -4.49
CA GLU A 53 -11.22 4.90 -3.90
C GLU A 53 -11.73 5.27 -2.49
N THR A 54 -13.04 5.36 -2.29
CA THR A 54 -13.62 5.71 -0.99
C THR A 54 -13.25 4.72 0.11
N VAL A 55 -13.15 3.43 -0.21
CA VAL A 55 -12.79 2.40 0.78
C VAL A 55 -11.30 2.49 1.13
N GLU A 56 -10.45 2.77 0.14
CA GLU A 56 -9.01 2.94 0.32
C GLU A 56 -8.71 4.20 1.15
N GLN A 57 -9.39 5.31 0.87
CA GLN A 57 -9.31 6.53 1.68
C GLN A 57 -9.80 6.31 3.12
N ALA A 58 -10.95 5.63 3.31
CA ALA A 58 -11.47 5.31 4.64
C ALA A 58 -10.54 4.37 5.42
N TRP A 59 -9.80 3.48 4.73
CA TRP A 59 -8.75 2.68 5.35
C TRP A 59 -7.58 3.57 5.77
N MET A 60 -7.08 4.46 4.91
CA MET A 60 -5.98 5.38 5.24
C MET A 60 -6.29 6.24 6.47
N LEU A 61 -7.51 6.79 6.54
CA LEU A 61 -7.97 7.60 7.66
C LEU A 61 -8.05 6.85 8.99
N ARG A 62 -8.06 5.51 8.99
CA ARG A 62 -8.07 4.68 10.20
C ARG A 62 -6.68 4.25 10.67
N GLN A 63 -5.62 4.55 9.92
CA GLN A 63 -4.25 4.23 10.32
C GLN A 63 -3.77 5.15 11.45
N SER A 64 -2.71 4.73 12.15
CA SER A 64 -2.04 5.54 13.17
C SER A 64 -1.56 6.88 12.61
N ASP A 65 -1.43 7.89 13.49
CA ASP A 65 -0.86 9.19 13.15
C ASP A 65 0.48 9.08 12.40
N GLU A 66 1.39 8.24 12.89
CA GLU A 66 2.71 8.02 12.27
C GLU A 66 2.61 7.59 10.79
N VAL A 67 1.72 6.63 10.48
CA VAL A 67 1.49 6.15 9.12
C VAL A 67 0.87 7.26 8.25
N ARG A 68 -0.09 8.01 8.79
CA ARG A 68 -0.75 9.10 8.05
C ARG A 68 0.24 10.24 7.77
N GLU A 69 1.05 10.64 8.74
CA GLU A 69 2.10 11.66 8.58
C GLU A 69 3.17 11.21 7.58
N ALA A 70 3.60 9.95 7.65
CA ALA A 70 4.51 9.39 6.67
C ALA A 70 3.92 9.41 5.26
N TYR A 71 2.63 9.09 5.11
CA TYR A 71 1.93 9.16 3.83
C TYR A 71 1.87 10.60 3.29
N VAL A 72 1.53 11.58 4.13
CA VAL A 72 1.48 12.99 3.76
C VAL A 72 2.85 13.46 3.23
N ARG A 73 3.93 13.18 3.97
CA ARG A 73 5.30 13.55 3.59
C ARG A 73 5.80 12.79 2.35
N GLU A 74 5.60 11.48 2.33
CA GLU A 74 6.26 10.57 1.38
C GLU A 74 5.44 10.22 0.16
N VAL A 75 4.16 10.58 0.11
CA VAL A 75 3.28 10.36 -1.04
C VAL A 75 2.72 11.69 -1.53
N LEU A 76 2.07 12.47 -0.66
CA LEU A 76 1.43 13.74 -1.05
C LEU A 76 2.43 14.88 -1.21
N GLY A 77 3.57 14.83 -0.51
CA GLY A 77 4.58 15.89 -0.55
C GLY A 77 4.14 17.19 0.13
N LEU A 78 3.23 17.08 1.10
CA LEU A 78 2.82 18.17 2.00
C LEU A 78 3.56 18.03 3.34
#